data_AF-A0A932EHH5-F1
#
_entry.id   AF-A0A932EHH5-F1
#
_cell.length_a   1.000
_cell.length_b   1.000
_cell.length_c   1.000
_cell.angle_alpha   90.00
_cell.angle_beta   90.00
_cell.angle_gamma   90.00
#
_symmetry.space_group_name_H-M   'P 1'
#
loop_
_entity.id
_entity.type
_entity.pdbx_description
1 polymer ?
#
loop_
_entity_poly.entity_id
_entity_poly.type
_entity_poly.pdbx_seq_one_letter_code
_entity_poly.pdbx_strand_id
1 'polypeptide(L)' 'MNAVARLNVELDAGLLGEAVALSGARSKREAIETALRELVRRRRLAGLVERAGTVPLAWSLDDLLEMREQE' A
#
# COMPACT_ATOMS: atom_id res chain seq x y z
N MET A 1 9.79 4.13 15.96
CA MET A 1 11.19 4.08 15.50
C MET A 1 11.23 3.44 14.12
N ASN A 2 11.71 4.13 13.08
CA ASN A 2 11.98 3.47 11.80
C ASN A 2 13.36 2.80 11.89
N ALA A 3 13.38 1.49 12.05
CA ALA A 3 14.61 0.71 11.97
C ALA A 3 15.06 0.64 10.51
N VAL A 4 16.31 1.03 10.23
CA VAL A 4 16.91 0.87 8.90
C VAL A 4 17.65 -0.46 8.89
N ALA A 5 17.22 -1.38 8.03
CA ALA A 5 17.90 -2.66 7.82
C ALA A 5 18.94 -2.53 6.70
N ARG A 6 20.12 -3.13 6.90
CA ARG A 6 21.11 -3.37 5.83
C ARG A 6 21.11 -4.85 5.51
N LEU A 7 20.99 -5.17 4.23
CA LEU A 7 20.85 -6.53 3.73
C LEU A 7 21.55 -6.64 2.36
N ASN A 8 22.10 -7.82 2.09
CA ASN A 8 22.60 -8.19 0.77
C ASN A 8 21.57 -9.10 0.11
N VAL A 9 21.08 -8.70 -1.05
CA VAL A 9 20.12 -9.47 -1.87
C VAL A 9 20.56 -9.46 -3.31
N GLU A 10 20.28 -10.55 -4.01
CA GLU A 10 20.40 -10.61 -5.46
C GLU A 10 19.13 -10.06 -6.09
N LEU A 11 19.29 -9.17 -7.06
CA LEU A 11 18.20 -8.51 -7.79
C LEU A 11 18.52 -8.52 -9.28
N ASP A 12 17.49 -8.63 -10.11
CA ASP A 12 17.64 -8.42 -11.54
C ASP A 12 18.09 -6.97 -11.80
N ALA A 13 19.26 -6.82 -12.45
CA ALA A 13 19.87 -5.53 -12.68
C ALA A 13 19.10 -4.69 -13.71
N GLY A 14 18.47 -5.33 -14.69
CA GLY A 14 17.66 -4.67 -15.72
C GLY A 14 16.39 -4.08 -15.10
N LEU A 15 15.66 -4.89 -14.34
CA LEU A 15 14.46 -4.47 -13.62
C LEU A 15 14.76 -3.34 -12.63
N LEU A 16 15.88 -3.42 -11.92
CA LEU A 16 16.29 -2.36 -11.00
C LEU A 16 16.61 -1.05 -11.74
N GLY A 17 17.23 -1.14 -12.93
CA GLY A 17 17.48 0.00 -13.80
C GLY A 17 16.18 0.63 -14.30
N GLU A 18 15.24 -0.19 -14.78
CA GLU A 18 13.92 0.25 -15.22
C GLU A 18 13.13 0.91 -14.08
N ALA A 19 13.14 0.31 -12.89
CA ALA A 19 12.48 0.86 -11.71
C ALA A 19 13.02 2.26 -11.36
N VAL A 20 14.34 2.45 -11.41
CA VAL A 20 14.98 3.77 -11.18
C VAL A 20 14.52 4.79 -12.22
N ALA A 21 14.48 4.40 -13.51
CA ALA A 21 14.08 5.27 -14.59
C ALA A 21 12.59 5.67 -14.49
N LEU A 22 11.70 4.70 -14.28
CA LEU A 22 10.25 4.93 -14.17
C LEU A 22 9.87 5.70 -12.90
N SER A 23 10.57 5.46 -11.79
CA SER A 23 10.25 6.14 -10.52
C SER A 23 10.91 7.52 -10.39
N GLY A 24 11.85 7.89 -11.27
CA GLY A 24 12.66 9.11 -11.13
C GLY A 24 13.57 9.10 -9.90
N ALA A 25 13.90 7.91 -9.37
CA ALA A 25 14.72 7.80 -8.16
C ALA A 25 16.17 8.19 -8.45
N ARG A 26 16.84 8.80 -7.47
CA ARG A 26 18.26 9.18 -7.57
C ARG A 26 19.20 8.03 -7.22
N SER A 27 18.67 6.91 -6.71
CA SER A 27 19.45 5.74 -6.32
C SER A 27 18.64 4.44 -6.36
N LYS A 28 19.34 3.32 -6.50
CA LYS A 28 18.77 1.96 -6.37
C LYS A 28 18.00 1.78 -5.05
N ARG A 29 18.54 2.29 -3.94
CA ARG A 29 17.90 2.25 -2.62
C ARG A 29 16.56 2.98 -2.62
N GLU A 30 16.50 4.17 -3.22
CA GLU A 30 15.28 4.97 -3.28
C GLU A 30 14.21 4.31 -4.18
N ALA A 31 14.62 3.71 -5.30
CA ALA A 31 13.72 2.92 -6.15
C ALA A 31 13.14 1.72 -5.39
N ILE A 32 13.98 0.96 -4.67
CA ILE A 32 13.55 -0.18 -3.86
C ILE A 32 12.56 0.26 -2.78
N GLU A 33 12.86 1.35 -2.04
CA GLU A 33 11.95 1.85 -1.01
C GLU A 33 10.61 2.32 -1.58
N THR A 34 10.65 2.97 -2.74
CA THR A 34 9.42 3.41 -3.43
C THR A 34 8.58 2.20 -3.83
N ALA A 35 9.21 1.18 -4.42
CA ALA A 35 8.52 -0.05 -4.83
C ALA A 35 7.91 -0.80 -3.62
N LEU A 36 8.63 -0.92 -2.51
CA LEU A 36 8.14 -1.56 -1.29
C LEU A 36 6.93 -0.82 -0.70
N ARG A 37 7.01 0.52 -0.63
CA ARG A 37 5.88 1.33 -0.16
C ARG A 37 4.65 1.16 -1.04
N GLU A 38 4.83 1.17 -2.36
CA GLU A 38 3.74 1.00 -3.30
C GLU A 38 3.12 -0.39 -3.21
N LEU A 39 3.93 -1.45 -3.06
CA LEU A 39 3.44 -2.80 -2.82
C LEU A 39 2.57 -2.87 -1.56
N VAL A 40 3.06 -2.35 -0.43
CA VAL A 40 2.31 -2.34 0.83
C VAL A 40 1.00 -1.56 0.68
N ARG A 41 1.05 -0.38 0.04
CA ARG A 41 -0.14 0.45 -0.22
C ARG A 41 -1.19 -0.31 -1.03
N ARG A 42 -0.78 -0.96 -2.13
CA ARG A 42 -1.68 -1.75 -2.99
C ARG A 42 -2.31 -2.92 -2.25
N ARG A 43 -1.54 -3.64 -1.42
CA ARG A 43 -2.07 -4.75 -0.61
C ARG A 43 -3.05 -4.27 0.46
N ARG A 44 -2.77 -3.13 1.11
CA ARG A 44 -3.70 -2.53 2.08
C ARG A 44 -5.01 -2.11 1.41
N LEU A 45 -4.94 -1.48 0.24
CA LEU A 45 -6.12 -1.10 -0.54
C LEU A 45 -6.93 -2.32 -0.98
N ALA A 46 -6.27 -3.37 -1.48
CA ALA A 46 -6.94 -4.61 -1.84
C ALA A 46 -7.67 -5.25 -0.63
N GLY A 47 -7.03 -5.30 0.53
CA GLY A 47 -7.67 -5.80 1.75
C GLY A 47 -8.79 -4.89 2.28
N LEU A 48 -8.76 -3.59 1.98
CA LEU A 48 -9.90 -2.70 2.26
C LEU A 48 -11.06 -2.99 1.31
N VAL A 49 -10.82 -3.21 0.02
CA VAL A 49 -11.87 -3.62 -0.93
C VAL A 49 -12.49 -4.96 -0.51
N GLU A 50 -11.68 -5.91 -0.05
CA GLU A 50 -12.17 -7.20 0.46
C GLU A 50 -13.05 -7.05 1.72
N ARG A 51 -12.66 -6.16 2.65
CA ARG A 51 -13.40 -5.93 3.90
C ARG A 51 -14.60 -4.98 3.76
N ALA A 52 -14.50 -3.98 2.89
CA ALA A 52 -15.55 -2.98 2.63
C ALA A 52 -16.45 -3.36 1.45
N GLY A 53 -16.14 -4.45 0.73
CA GLY A 53 -16.89 -4.94 -0.42
C GLY A 53 -18.18 -5.70 -0.06
N THR A 54 -18.46 -5.93 1.22
CA THR A 54 -19.69 -6.58 1.70
C THR A 54 -20.50 -5.67 2.63
N VAL A 55 -20.48 -4.36 2.36
CA VAL A 55 -21.33 -3.44 3.08
C VAL A 55 -22.71 -3.45 2.39
N PRO A 56 -23.80 -3.82 3.08
CA PRO A 56 -25.12 -3.71 2.51
C PRO A 56 -25.38 -2.24 2.16
N LEU A 57 -25.47 -1.90 0.88
CA LEU A 57 -25.84 -0.55 0.43
C LEU A 57 -27.30 -0.21 0.78
N ALA A 58 -28.08 -1.19 1.22
CA ALA A 58 -29.38 -1.00 1.83
C ALA A 58 -29.21 -0.69 3.31
N TRP A 59 -28.81 0.54 3.61
CA TRP A 59 -28.92 1.10 4.95
C TRP A 59 -30.12 2.05 4.98
N SER A 60 -30.99 1.84 5.96
CA SER A 60 -32.01 2.81 6.34
C SER A 60 -31.37 4.00 7.05
N LEU A 61 -32.13 5.09 7.19
CA LEU A 61 -31.70 6.26 7.95
C LEU A 61 -31.39 5.90 9.41
N ASP A 62 -32.14 4.94 9.98
CA ASP A 62 -31.95 4.50 11.36
C ASP A 62 -30.63 3.74 11.53
N ASP A 63 -30.27 2.87 10.57
CA ASP A 63 -28.98 2.15 10.57
C ASP A 63 -27.78 3.13 10.57
N LEU A 64 -27.89 4.23 9.83
CA LEU A 64 -26.84 5.25 9.76
C LEU A 64 -26.73 6.09 11.05
N LEU A 65 -27.85 6.32 11.73
CA LEU A 65 -27.88 7.06 12.99
C LEU A 65 -27.26 6.25 14.12
N GLU A 66 -27.52 4.94 14.19
CA GLU A 66 -26.91 4.05 15.20
C GLU A 66 -25.38 3.97 15.05
N MET A 67 -24.87 3.89 13.81
CA MET A 67 -23.42 3.83 13.57
C MET A 67 -22.68 5.08 14.07
N ARG A 68 -23.32 6.26 13.97
CA ARG A 68 -22.75 7.54 14.40
C ARG A 68 -22.67 7.69 15.91
N GLU A 69 -23.54 7.01 16.67
CA GLU A 69 -23.51 7.06 18.13
C GLU A 69 -22.43 6.14 18.73
N GLN A 70 -21.82 5.25 17.94
CA GLN A 70 -20.77 4.33 18.40
C GLN A 70 -19.32 4.78 18.06
N GLU A 71 -19.13 5.97 17.49
CA GLU A 71 -17.82 6.65 17.35
C GLU A 71 -17.56 7.61 18.52
#